data_AF-A0A3D4LUL6-F1
#
_entry.id   AF-A0A3D4LUL6-F1
#
_cell.length_a   1.000
_cell.length_b   1.000
_cell.length_c   1.000
_cell.angle_alpha   90.00
_cell.angle_beta   90.00
_cell.angle_gamma   90.00
#
_symmetry.space_group_name_H-M   'P 1'
#
loop_
_entity.id
_entity.type
_entity.pdbx_description
1 polymer ?
#
loop_
_entity_poly.entity_id
_entity_poly.type
_entity_poly.pdbx_seq_one_letter_code
_entity_poly.pdbx_strand_id
1 'polypeptide(L)'
;NMGWMNDFLEYMHMDPLFRGPNHGRLTFSLQYAYSENFIQVLSHDEVVHGKGSMINKMPGELDAKFANLRTAYGFMYGHPGKKLLFMGQEFAQFREWSEARSLDWNLLGEERNHQMQDYVKALNKLYQEYDALYANDFDPIGFEWMSCENADMSVVTFVRRGSTAKKQLLFLCNFTPVTREDMLFGVPCPGTYKEILSSDEERFGGTGIVNPKVLTAKEEPCDGRNYSIRMTLPPLSVTIYEYDYKENK
;
A
#
# COMPACT_ATOMS: atom_id res chain seq x y z
N ASN A 1 -7.76 11.51 -9.43
CA ASN A 1 -7.20 12.48 -8.47
C ASN A 1 -5.81 12.81 -8.96
N MET A 2 -5.68 13.88 -9.76
CA MET A 2 -4.40 14.25 -10.36
C MET A 2 -3.41 14.78 -9.31
N GLY A 3 -3.91 15.44 -8.25
CA GLY A 3 -3.08 15.89 -7.14
C GLY A 3 -2.43 14.70 -6.41
N TRP A 4 -3.24 13.71 -6.00
CA TRP A 4 -2.73 12.45 -5.44
C TRP A 4 -1.71 11.79 -6.35
N MET A 5 -2.00 11.68 -7.66
CA MET A 5 -1.12 10.99 -8.60
C MET A 5 0.27 11.65 -8.65
N ASN A 6 0.32 12.98 -8.78
CA ASN A 6 1.59 13.71 -8.82
C ASN A 6 2.37 13.57 -7.50
N ASP A 7 1.71 13.85 -6.36
CA ASP A 7 2.35 13.79 -5.05
C ASP A 7 2.88 12.37 -4.75
N PHE A 8 2.06 11.36 -5.05
CA PHE A 8 2.38 9.96 -4.83
C PHE A 8 3.53 9.48 -5.73
N LEU A 9 3.51 9.81 -7.03
CA LEU A 9 4.60 9.43 -7.93
C LEU A 9 5.91 10.11 -7.57
N GLU A 10 5.89 11.40 -7.20
CA GLU A 10 7.08 12.10 -6.74
C GLU A 10 7.63 11.49 -5.44
N TYR A 11 6.76 11.11 -4.50
CA TYR A 11 7.16 10.42 -3.27
C TYR A 11 7.79 9.05 -3.55
N MET A 12 7.17 8.24 -4.41
CA MET A 12 7.68 6.92 -4.75
C MET A 12 8.97 6.98 -5.60
N HIS A 13 9.15 8.03 -6.41
CA HIS A 13 10.37 8.24 -7.19
C HIS A 13 11.58 8.60 -6.34
N MET A 14 11.33 9.26 -5.22
CA MET A 14 12.36 9.75 -4.32
C MET A 14 13.11 8.60 -3.65
N ASP A 15 14.44 8.75 -3.54
CA ASP A 15 15.27 7.87 -2.71
C ASP A 15 14.68 7.79 -1.30
N PRO A 16 14.53 6.58 -0.72
CA PRO A 16 13.93 6.40 0.59
C PRO A 16 14.51 7.28 1.71
N LEU A 17 15.79 7.67 1.62
CA LEU A 17 16.43 8.57 2.59
C LEU A 17 15.74 9.94 2.68
N PHE A 18 15.20 10.45 1.57
CA PHE A 18 14.58 11.78 1.51
C PHE A 18 13.06 11.76 1.70
N ARG A 19 12.46 10.57 1.87
CA ARG A 19 11.01 10.42 2.04
C ARG A 19 10.48 11.02 3.34
N GLY A 20 11.25 11.02 4.42
CA GLY A 20 10.83 11.58 5.71
C GLY A 20 10.49 13.08 5.64
N PRO A 21 11.41 13.95 5.18
CA PRO A 21 11.11 15.37 4.96
C PRO A 21 9.97 15.66 3.97
N ASN A 22 9.62 14.68 3.13
CA ASN A 22 8.58 14.80 2.10
C ASN A 22 7.31 13.99 2.43
N HIS A 23 7.14 13.57 3.69
CA HIS A 23 6.04 12.69 4.11
C HIS A 23 4.65 13.25 3.79
N GLY A 24 4.52 14.57 3.79
CA GLY A 24 3.27 15.26 3.41
C GLY A 24 2.75 14.88 2.02
N ARG A 25 3.61 14.50 1.06
CA ARG A 25 3.19 14.05 -0.27
C ARG A 25 2.35 12.77 -0.22
N LEU A 26 2.61 11.90 0.76
CA LEU A 26 1.86 10.67 0.95
C LEU A 26 0.50 10.94 1.63
N THR A 27 0.43 11.93 2.51
CA THR A 27 -0.71 12.12 3.43
C THR A 27 -1.65 13.27 3.03
N PHE A 28 -1.17 14.25 2.27
CA PHE A 28 -1.88 15.50 1.98
C PHE A 28 -3.16 15.29 1.16
N SER A 29 -3.17 14.34 0.23
CA SER A 29 -4.34 14.08 -0.61
C SER A 29 -5.61 13.71 0.18
N LEU A 30 -5.47 13.19 1.40
CA LEU A 30 -6.60 12.87 2.27
C LEU A 30 -7.26 14.10 2.89
N GLN A 31 -6.60 15.26 2.90
CA GLN A 31 -7.23 16.52 3.34
C GLN A 31 -8.40 16.93 2.45
N TYR A 32 -8.36 16.54 1.17
CA TYR A 32 -9.42 16.84 0.20
C TYR A 32 -10.04 15.58 -0.41
N ALA A 33 -9.69 14.36 0.04
CA ALA A 33 -10.17 13.11 -0.57
C ALA A 33 -11.69 12.94 -0.60
N TYR A 34 -12.43 13.71 0.21
CA TYR A 34 -13.90 13.69 0.29
C TYR A 34 -14.56 14.92 -0.35
N SER A 35 -13.79 15.79 -1.00
CA SER A 35 -14.36 16.93 -1.74
C SER A 35 -14.99 16.50 -3.07
N GLU A 36 -14.59 15.33 -3.59
CA GLU A 36 -15.01 14.78 -4.87
C GLU A 36 -15.02 13.25 -4.82
N ASN A 37 -15.74 12.62 -5.75
CA ASN A 37 -15.71 11.17 -5.93
C ASN A 37 -14.48 10.76 -6.75
N PHE A 38 -13.33 10.64 -6.09
CA PHE A 38 -12.06 10.40 -6.77
C PHE A 38 -11.84 8.96 -7.26
N ILE A 39 -11.13 8.87 -8.38
CA ILE A 39 -10.43 7.68 -8.86
C ILE A 39 -8.91 7.93 -8.70
N GLN A 40 -8.19 7.00 -8.08
CA GLN A 40 -6.73 6.96 -8.05
C GLN A 40 -6.22 6.36 -9.36
N VAL A 41 -5.56 7.21 -10.16
CA VAL A 41 -5.27 6.96 -11.57
C VAL A 41 -3.76 6.95 -11.77
N LEU A 42 -3.24 5.83 -12.27
CA LEU A 42 -1.91 5.71 -12.85
C LEU A 42 -2.10 5.33 -14.33
N SER A 43 -2.31 6.35 -15.17
CA SER A 43 -2.72 6.21 -16.58
C SER A 43 -1.53 6.08 -17.53
N HIS A 44 -1.84 5.89 -18.81
CA HIS A 44 -0.88 5.86 -19.91
C HIS A 44 0.02 7.10 -19.98
N ASP A 45 -0.51 8.28 -19.65
CA ASP A 45 0.23 9.55 -19.69
C ASP A 45 1.41 9.57 -18.73
N GLU A 46 1.43 8.72 -17.70
CA GLU A 46 2.48 8.69 -16.70
C GLU A 46 3.65 7.77 -17.06
N VAL A 47 3.55 7.00 -18.15
CA VAL A 47 4.56 6.00 -18.57
C VAL A 47 5.04 6.18 -20.01
N VAL A 48 5.07 7.44 -20.45
CA VAL A 48 5.51 7.88 -21.79
C VAL A 48 6.35 9.16 -21.72
N HIS A 49 6.87 9.60 -22.86
CA HIS A 49 7.52 10.90 -23.05
C HIS A 49 8.70 11.18 -22.09
N GLY A 50 9.48 10.15 -21.76
CA GLY A 50 10.65 10.28 -20.89
C GLY A 50 10.31 10.26 -19.40
N LYS A 51 9.05 10.08 -19.01
CA LYS A 51 8.64 9.97 -17.60
C LYS A 51 9.07 8.64 -16.97
N GLY A 52 9.46 7.65 -17.76
CA GLY A 52 9.78 6.30 -17.33
C GLY A 52 8.55 5.45 -17.04
N SER A 53 8.69 4.12 -17.19
CA SER A 53 7.69 3.15 -16.73
C SER A 53 7.58 3.14 -15.21
N MET A 54 6.49 2.59 -14.67
CA MET A 54 6.27 2.55 -13.21
C MET A 54 7.41 1.88 -12.44
N ILE A 55 8.00 0.79 -12.94
CA ILE A 55 9.14 0.13 -12.29
C ILE A 55 10.39 0.99 -12.33
N ASN A 56 10.61 1.76 -13.40
CA ASN A 56 11.77 2.64 -13.54
C ASN A 56 11.63 3.97 -12.80
N LYS A 57 10.43 4.30 -12.32
CA LYS A 57 10.25 5.35 -11.33
C LYS A 57 10.76 4.92 -9.96
N MET A 58 10.80 3.63 -9.63
CA MET A 58 11.22 3.20 -8.29
C MET A 58 12.74 3.32 -8.10
N PRO A 59 13.22 3.81 -6.94
CA PRO A 59 14.65 3.93 -6.67
C PRO A 59 15.28 2.59 -6.26
N GLY A 60 16.61 2.54 -6.32
CA GLY A 60 17.42 1.42 -5.89
C GLY A 60 17.67 0.36 -6.98
N GLU A 61 18.30 -0.73 -6.55
CA GLU A 61 18.57 -1.90 -7.39
C GLU A 61 17.29 -2.69 -7.67
N LEU A 62 17.38 -3.64 -8.60
CA LEU A 62 16.21 -4.30 -9.18
C LEU A 62 15.24 -4.88 -8.14
N ASP A 63 15.72 -5.60 -7.11
CA ASP A 63 14.85 -6.13 -6.05
C ASP A 63 14.15 -5.03 -5.25
N ALA A 64 14.86 -3.94 -4.94
CA ALA A 64 14.30 -2.78 -4.26
C ALA A 64 13.27 -2.05 -5.14
N LYS A 65 13.46 -2.03 -6.46
CA LYS A 65 12.46 -1.46 -7.40
C LYS A 65 11.15 -2.24 -7.36
N PHE A 66 11.22 -3.58 -7.40
CA PHE A 66 10.03 -4.42 -7.31
C PHE A 66 9.36 -4.28 -5.94
N ALA A 67 10.11 -4.28 -4.83
CA ALA A 67 9.55 -4.07 -3.49
C ALA A 67 8.86 -2.70 -3.35
N ASN A 68 9.48 -1.63 -3.84
CA ASN A 68 8.87 -0.30 -3.92
C ASN A 68 7.58 -0.31 -4.75
N LEU A 69 7.57 -0.96 -5.90
CA LEU A 69 6.40 -1.00 -6.77
C LEU A 69 5.24 -1.78 -6.11
N ARG A 70 5.52 -2.90 -5.45
CA ARG A 70 4.51 -3.63 -4.66
C ARG A 70 3.96 -2.78 -3.51
N THR A 71 4.84 -2.05 -2.82
CA THR A 71 4.44 -1.12 -1.75
C THR A 71 3.53 -0.02 -2.30
N ALA A 72 3.90 0.57 -3.44
CA ALA A 72 3.13 1.60 -4.09
C ALA A 72 1.70 1.13 -4.42
N TYR A 73 1.58 -0.05 -5.05
CA TYR A 73 0.27 -0.58 -5.40
C TYR A 73 -0.54 -1.03 -4.19
N GLY A 74 0.09 -1.59 -3.15
CA GLY A 74 -0.59 -1.92 -1.89
C GLY A 74 -1.20 -0.68 -1.24
N PHE A 75 -0.42 0.41 -1.17
CA PHE A 75 -0.91 1.70 -0.66
C PHE A 75 -2.01 2.29 -1.54
N MET A 76 -1.85 2.29 -2.86
CA MET A 76 -2.88 2.75 -3.81
C MET A 76 -4.22 2.03 -3.61
N TYR A 77 -4.19 0.71 -3.37
CA TYR A 77 -5.40 -0.08 -3.11
C TYR A 77 -6.05 0.27 -1.76
N GLY A 78 -5.23 0.47 -0.72
CA GLY A 78 -5.69 0.88 0.60
C GLY A 78 -6.20 2.33 0.66
N HIS A 79 -5.69 3.25 -0.17
CA HIS A 79 -6.12 4.64 -0.21
C HIS A 79 -7.61 4.78 -0.61
N PRO A 80 -8.42 5.70 -0.06
CA PRO A 80 -9.79 5.93 -0.51
C PRO A 80 -9.89 6.33 -2.00
N GLY A 81 -10.95 5.89 -2.67
CA GLY A 81 -11.27 6.16 -4.07
C GLY A 81 -11.04 4.97 -5.00
N LYS A 82 -11.68 4.97 -6.18
CA LYS A 82 -11.60 3.85 -7.14
C LYS A 82 -10.22 3.72 -7.77
N LYS A 83 -9.92 2.60 -8.45
CA LYS A 83 -8.56 2.29 -8.94
C LYS A 83 -8.51 2.26 -10.47
N LEU A 84 -7.47 2.85 -11.05
CA LEU A 84 -7.13 2.68 -12.46
C LEU A 84 -5.63 2.47 -12.62
N LEU A 85 -5.24 1.34 -13.21
CA LEU A 85 -3.87 1.00 -13.55
C LEU A 85 -3.79 0.72 -15.05
N PHE A 86 -2.89 1.39 -15.77
CA PHE A 86 -2.71 1.19 -17.21
C PHE A 86 -1.98 -0.12 -17.54
N MET A 87 -2.25 -0.66 -18.73
CA MET A 87 -1.66 -1.93 -19.19
C MET A 87 -0.13 -1.90 -19.22
N GLY A 88 0.50 -3.04 -18.93
CA GLY A 88 1.96 -3.17 -18.81
C GLY A 88 2.48 -2.86 -17.40
N GLN A 89 1.74 -2.06 -16.62
CA GLN A 89 2.16 -1.69 -15.27
C GLN A 89 1.91 -2.81 -14.26
N GLU A 90 1.02 -3.75 -14.54
CA GLU A 90 0.65 -4.89 -13.68
C GLU A 90 1.74 -5.97 -13.59
N PHE A 91 2.58 -6.09 -14.61
CA PHE A 91 3.71 -7.01 -14.64
C PHE A 91 5.06 -6.27 -14.67
N ALA A 92 5.09 -4.99 -14.30
CA ALA A 92 6.29 -4.17 -14.24
C ALA A 92 7.07 -4.10 -15.57
N GLN A 93 6.40 -3.74 -16.67
CA GLN A 93 7.09 -3.50 -17.94
C GLN A 93 8.21 -2.47 -17.77
N PHE A 94 9.42 -2.80 -18.23
CA PHE A 94 10.58 -1.91 -18.10
C PHE A 94 10.53 -0.72 -19.05
N ARG A 95 10.20 -0.94 -20.32
CA ARG A 95 10.18 0.15 -21.30
C ARG A 95 8.94 0.99 -21.13
N GLU A 96 9.08 2.28 -21.42
CA GLU A 96 7.92 3.15 -21.60
C GLU A 96 6.96 2.56 -22.63
N TRP A 97 5.67 2.84 -22.41
CA TRP A 97 4.64 2.48 -23.35
C TRP A 97 4.88 3.17 -24.70
N SER A 98 4.47 2.49 -25.77
CA SER A 98 4.53 3.01 -27.12
C SER A 98 3.41 2.35 -27.90
N GLU A 99 2.57 3.16 -28.55
CA GLU A 99 1.47 2.65 -29.36
C GLU A 99 1.96 1.85 -30.59
N ALA A 100 3.16 2.18 -31.10
CA ALA A 100 3.75 1.56 -32.29
C ALA A 100 4.26 0.12 -32.08
N ARG A 101 4.19 -0.43 -30.86
CA ARG A 101 4.65 -1.79 -30.54
C ARG A 101 3.74 -2.45 -29.51
N SER A 102 3.75 -3.78 -29.48
CA SER A 102 3.09 -4.53 -28.41
C SER A 102 3.77 -4.24 -27.06
N LEU A 103 3.05 -4.56 -25.98
CA LEU A 103 3.66 -4.70 -24.67
C LEU A 103 4.76 -5.77 -24.71
N ASP A 104 5.72 -5.67 -23.79
CA ASP A 104 6.86 -6.58 -23.67
C ASP A 104 6.43 -7.90 -22.97
N TRP A 105 5.52 -8.64 -23.61
CA TRP A 105 4.89 -9.86 -23.04
C TRP A 105 5.89 -10.96 -22.65
N ASN A 106 7.07 -10.98 -23.29
CA ASN A 106 8.14 -11.92 -22.94
C ASN A 106 8.60 -11.77 -21.49
N LEU A 107 8.39 -10.61 -20.85
CA LEU A 107 8.70 -10.40 -19.44
C LEU A 107 7.90 -11.30 -18.52
N LEU A 108 6.71 -11.81 -18.91
CA LEU A 108 5.97 -12.77 -18.10
C LEU A 108 6.65 -14.15 -18.00
N GLY A 109 7.70 -14.41 -18.80
CA GLY A 109 8.59 -15.54 -18.62
C GLY A 109 9.66 -15.32 -17.54
N GLU A 110 9.86 -14.08 -17.09
CA GLU A 110 10.78 -13.71 -16.02
C GLU A 110 10.08 -13.79 -14.66
N GLU A 111 10.74 -14.42 -13.69
CA GLU A 111 10.17 -14.73 -12.38
C GLU A 111 9.59 -13.49 -11.67
N ARG A 112 10.37 -12.41 -11.58
CA ARG A 112 9.96 -11.18 -10.86
C ARG A 112 8.74 -10.50 -11.48
N ASN A 113 8.67 -10.48 -12.81
CA ASN A 113 7.56 -9.87 -13.54
C ASN A 113 6.28 -10.71 -13.41
N HIS A 114 6.39 -12.04 -13.42
CA HIS A 114 5.29 -12.94 -13.11
C HIS A 114 4.79 -12.76 -11.66
N GLN A 115 5.71 -12.72 -10.69
CA GLN A 115 5.40 -12.47 -9.29
C GLN A 115 4.70 -11.12 -9.06
N MET A 116 5.09 -10.08 -9.80
CA MET A 116 4.41 -8.78 -9.77
C MET A 116 2.96 -8.89 -10.29
N GLN A 117 2.75 -9.62 -11.38
CA GLN A 117 1.41 -9.88 -11.91
C GLN A 117 0.55 -10.66 -10.91
N ASP A 118 1.11 -11.67 -10.24
CA ASP A 118 0.45 -12.42 -9.17
C ASP A 118 0.06 -11.53 -7.99
N TYR A 119 0.91 -10.57 -7.62
CA TYR A 119 0.61 -9.59 -6.59
C TYR A 119 -0.57 -8.68 -6.98
N VAL A 120 -0.58 -8.15 -8.22
CA VAL A 120 -1.71 -7.35 -8.70
C VAL A 120 -3.01 -8.17 -8.79
N LYS A 121 -2.91 -9.45 -9.16
CA LYS A 121 -4.05 -10.39 -9.11
C LYS A 121 -4.56 -10.59 -7.69
N ALA A 122 -3.67 -10.71 -6.71
CA ALA A 122 -4.04 -10.83 -5.29
C ALA A 122 -4.70 -9.55 -4.77
N LEU A 123 -4.19 -8.37 -5.14
CA LEU A 123 -4.80 -7.08 -4.80
C LEU A 123 -6.21 -6.93 -5.39
N ASN A 124 -6.42 -7.33 -6.65
CA ASN A 124 -7.74 -7.33 -7.27
C ASN A 124 -8.71 -8.27 -6.56
N LYS A 125 -8.26 -9.47 -6.19
CA LYS A 125 -9.08 -10.41 -5.40
C LYS A 125 -9.46 -9.83 -4.04
N LEU A 126 -8.48 -9.24 -3.34
CA LEU A 126 -8.71 -8.57 -2.06
C LEU A 126 -9.75 -7.45 -2.20
N TYR A 127 -9.61 -6.61 -3.23
CA TYR A 127 -10.53 -5.50 -3.51
C TYR A 127 -11.96 -5.98 -3.74
N GLN A 128 -12.17 -7.13 -4.36
CA GLN A 128 -13.50 -7.70 -4.58
C GLN A 128 -14.07 -8.38 -3.34
N GLU A 129 -13.22 -8.99 -2.52
CA GLU A 129 -13.62 -9.78 -1.35
C GLU A 129 -13.98 -8.92 -0.13
N TYR A 130 -13.32 -7.77 0.05
CA TYR A 130 -13.50 -6.90 1.22
C TYR A 130 -14.15 -5.59 0.84
N ASP A 131 -15.41 -5.42 1.23
CA ASP A 131 -16.18 -4.19 1.02
C ASP A 131 -15.56 -2.95 1.68
N ALA A 132 -14.74 -3.13 2.71
CA ALA A 132 -13.92 -2.09 3.32
C ALA A 132 -13.10 -1.27 2.31
N LEU A 133 -12.74 -1.85 1.17
CA LEU A 133 -11.97 -1.18 0.14
C LEU A 133 -12.79 -0.35 -0.85
N TYR A 134 -14.12 -0.46 -0.84
CA TYR A 134 -14.96 0.22 -1.84
C TYR A 134 -16.30 0.79 -1.37
N ALA A 135 -16.88 0.28 -0.27
CA ALA A 135 -18.22 0.65 0.18
C ALA A 135 -18.29 2.11 0.63
N ASN A 136 -17.31 2.54 1.43
CA ASN A 136 -17.23 3.87 2.02
C ASN A 136 -16.08 4.71 1.45
N ASP A 137 -15.74 4.56 0.16
CA ASP A 137 -14.65 5.34 -0.47
C ASP A 137 -14.87 6.86 -0.40
N PHE A 138 -16.13 7.29 -0.31
CA PHE A 138 -16.53 8.70 -0.36
C PHE A 138 -17.11 9.21 0.97
N ASP A 139 -17.07 8.38 2.01
CA ASP A 139 -17.50 8.74 3.36
C ASP A 139 -16.28 8.75 4.28
N PRO A 140 -16.04 9.82 5.06
CA PRO A 140 -14.95 9.88 6.04
C PRO A 140 -14.90 8.69 7.01
N ILE A 141 -16.02 8.01 7.29
CA ILE A 141 -16.02 6.82 8.13
C ILE A 141 -15.17 5.68 7.56
N GLY A 142 -15.03 5.63 6.22
CA GLY A 142 -14.38 4.57 5.47
C GLY A 142 -12.86 4.50 5.65
N PHE A 143 -12.24 5.52 6.24
CA PHE A 143 -10.80 5.59 6.44
C PHE A 143 -10.46 6.32 7.75
N GLU A 144 -9.47 5.81 8.47
CA GLU A 144 -8.92 6.52 9.62
C GLU A 144 -7.42 6.23 9.74
N TRP A 145 -6.63 7.28 9.93
CA TRP A 145 -5.22 7.14 10.27
C TRP A 145 -5.07 6.53 11.65
N MET A 146 -4.36 5.41 11.74
CA MET A 146 -3.84 4.92 13.02
C MET A 146 -2.58 5.69 13.39
N SER A 147 -1.67 5.89 12.42
CA SER A 147 -0.48 6.72 12.55
C SER A 147 -0.06 7.27 11.18
N CYS A 148 0.16 8.58 11.08
CA CYS A 148 0.70 9.25 9.88
C CYS A 148 1.77 10.29 10.22
N GLU A 149 2.24 10.30 11.47
CA GLU A 149 3.25 11.24 11.98
C GLU A 149 4.66 10.63 12.02
N ASN A 150 4.78 9.33 11.74
CA ASN A 150 6.05 8.58 11.71
C ASN A 150 6.88 8.87 10.44
N ALA A 151 7.05 10.15 10.11
CA ALA A 151 7.75 10.66 8.95
C ALA A 151 9.22 10.19 8.91
N ASP A 152 9.93 10.23 10.05
CA ASP A 152 11.33 9.79 10.15
C ASP A 152 11.52 8.32 9.77
N MET A 153 10.50 7.49 9.97
CA MET A 153 10.50 6.10 9.57
C MET A 153 9.88 5.87 8.19
N SER A 154 9.22 6.89 7.62
CA SER A 154 8.38 6.78 6.42
C SER A 154 7.41 5.61 6.54
N VAL A 155 6.75 5.54 7.71
CA VAL A 155 5.74 4.52 8.02
C VAL A 155 4.41 5.22 8.18
N VAL A 156 3.36 4.64 7.59
CA VAL A 156 1.98 5.02 7.89
C VAL A 156 1.15 3.78 8.18
N THR A 157 0.17 3.93 9.06
CA THR A 157 -0.79 2.89 9.40
C THR A 157 -2.20 3.48 9.39
N PHE A 158 -3.16 2.76 8.83
CA PHE A 158 -4.53 3.23 8.69
C PHE A 158 -5.50 2.07 8.62
N VAL A 159 -6.76 2.35 8.89
CA VAL A 159 -7.83 1.37 8.70
C VAL A 159 -8.75 1.76 7.56
N ARG A 160 -9.32 0.73 6.94
CA ARG A 160 -10.42 0.84 5.97
C ARG A 160 -11.65 0.18 6.54
N ARG A 161 -12.80 0.88 6.42
CA ARG A 161 -14.07 0.44 7.00
C ARG A 161 -15.12 0.14 5.96
N GLY A 162 -15.69 -1.06 6.08
CA GLY A 162 -16.76 -1.56 5.20
C GLY A 162 -18.15 -1.15 5.68
N SER A 163 -19.18 -1.79 5.11
CA SER A 163 -20.58 -1.51 5.47
C SER A 163 -20.98 -2.10 6.83
N THR A 164 -20.16 -2.96 7.41
CA THR A 164 -20.41 -3.59 8.72
C THR A 164 -19.22 -3.40 9.65
N ALA A 165 -19.37 -3.72 10.95
CA ALA A 165 -18.25 -3.76 11.89
C ALA A 165 -17.30 -4.96 11.67
N LYS A 166 -17.61 -5.91 10.78
CA LYS A 166 -16.81 -7.11 10.54
C LYS A 166 -15.87 -6.94 9.35
N LYS A 167 -14.81 -7.74 9.30
CA LYS A 167 -13.85 -7.79 8.17
C LYS A 167 -13.34 -6.40 7.75
N GLN A 168 -13.09 -5.55 8.72
CA GLN A 168 -12.42 -4.28 8.52
C GLN A 168 -10.94 -4.54 8.24
N LEU A 169 -10.25 -3.61 7.60
CA LEU A 169 -8.86 -3.80 7.23
C LEU A 169 -7.97 -2.81 7.95
N LEU A 170 -6.83 -3.30 8.45
CA LEU A 170 -5.71 -2.52 8.96
C LEU A 170 -4.56 -2.65 7.96
N PHE A 171 -4.06 -1.52 7.51
CA PHE A 171 -2.90 -1.39 6.63
C PHE A 171 -1.72 -0.87 7.42
N LEU A 172 -0.56 -1.50 7.25
CA LEU A 172 0.72 -1.00 7.73
C LEU A 172 1.70 -0.93 6.56
N CYS A 173 2.21 0.26 6.29
CA CYS A 173 3.05 0.53 5.13
C CYS A 173 4.41 1.03 5.58
N ASN A 174 5.49 0.39 5.10
CA ASN A 174 6.86 0.82 5.29
C ASN A 174 7.45 1.25 3.95
N PHE A 175 7.78 2.53 3.82
CA PHE A 175 8.34 3.08 2.58
C PHE A 175 9.86 3.22 2.63
N THR A 176 10.58 2.51 3.51
CA THR A 176 12.05 2.45 3.49
C THR A 176 12.56 1.01 3.40
N PRO A 177 13.79 0.80 2.93
CA PRO A 177 14.42 -0.53 2.90
C PRO A 177 14.86 -1.02 4.29
N VAL A 178 14.46 -0.34 5.37
CA VAL A 178 14.82 -0.68 6.74
C VAL A 178 13.66 -1.43 7.39
N THR A 179 13.91 -2.68 7.77
CA THR A 179 12.97 -3.49 8.56
C THR A 179 12.68 -2.83 9.91
N ARG A 180 11.42 -2.85 10.33
CA ARG A 180 11.00 -2.33 11.65
C ARG A 180 10.73 -3.50 12.58
N GLU A 181 11.73 -3.92 13.34
CA GLU A 181 11.70 -5.12 14.17
C GLU A 181 10.99 -4.90 15.50
N ASP A 182 10.16 -5.87 15.91
CA ASP A 182 9.47 -5.92 17.23
C ASP A 182 8.82 -4.60 17.67
N MET A 183 8.20 -3.88 16.74
CA MET A 183 7.60 -2.58 16.99
C MET A 183 6.12 -2.67 17.38
N LEU A 184 5.68 -1.71 18.17
CA LEU A 184 4.26 -1.49 18.48
C LEU A 184 3.61 -0.62 17.40
N PHE A 185 2.38 -0.98 17.05
CA PHE A 185 1.52 -0.20 16.17
C PHE A 185 0.16 -0.04 16.82
N GLY A 186 -0.32 1.19 16.94
CA GLY A 186 -1.65 1.50 17.48
C GLY A 186 -2.76 0.90 16.62
N VAL A 187 -3.80 0.35 17.25
CA VAL A 187 -4.94 -0.27 16.58
C VAL A 187 -6.27 0.25 17.17
N PRO A 188 -7.39 0.21 16.41
CA PRO A 188 -8.60 0.95 16.81
C PRO A 188 -9.38 0.31 17.96
N CYS A 189 -9.23 -1.00 18.18
CA CYS A 189 -10.01 -1.76 19.15
C CYS A 189 -9.29 -3.03 19.63
N PRO A 190 -9.68 -3.59 20.79
CA PRO A 190 -9.18 -4.89 21.23
C PRO A 190 -9.66 -6.02 20.30
N GLY A 191 -8.92 -7.11 20.25
CA GLY A 191 -9.28 -8.28 19.47
C GLY A 191 -8.10 -8.92 18.77
N THR A 192 -8.41 -9.67 17.72
CA THR A 192 -7.43 -10.39 16.91
C THR A 192 -7.38 -9.79 15.52
N TYR A 193 -6.17 -9.61 15.00
CA TYR A 193 -5.86 -9.08 13.69
C TYR A 193 -5.20 -10.20 12.90
N LYS A 194 -5.86 -10.67 11.84
CA LYS A 194 -5.37 -11.79 11.04
C LYS A 194 -4.74 -11.26 9.76
N GLU A 195 -3.48 -11.60 9.51
CA GLU A 195 -2.80 -11.23 8.27
C GLU A 195 -3.47 -11.93 7.08
N ILE A 196 -3.86 -11.15 6.07
CA ILE A 196 -4.55 -11.64 4.87
C ILE A 196 -3.74 -11.41 3.59
N LEU A 197 -2.83 -10.45 3.58
CA LEU A 197 -1.92 -10.19 2.48
C LEU A 197 -0.67 -9.46 3.00
N SER A 198 0.51 -9.87 2.55
CA SER A 198 1.74 -9.11 2.69
C SER A 198 2.39 -8.95 1.32
N SER A 199 2.81 -7.73 1.00
CA SER A 199 3.59 -7.49 -0.21
C SER A 199 5.02 -8.06 -0.13
N ASP A 200 5.43 -8.52 1.05
CA ASP A 200 6.74 -9.14 1.30
C ASP A 200 6.70 -10.68 1.23
N GLU A 201 5.55 -11.28 0.90
CA GLU A 201 5.47 -12.73 0.69
C GLU A 201 6.42 -13.18 -0.44
N GLU A 202 7.11 -14.31 -0.26
CA GLU A 202 8.06 -14.86 -1.25
C GLU A 202 7.39 -15.10 -2.62
N ARG A 203 6.11 -15.50 -2.64
CA ARG A 203 5.34 -15.69 -3.88
C ARG A 203 5.18 -14.41 -4.72
N PHE A 204 5.45 -13.24 -4.13
CA PHE A 204 5.47 -11.95 -4.81
C PHE A 204 6.88 -11.39 -4.99
N GLY A 205 7.93 -12.15 -4.65
CA GLY A 205 9.33 -11.73 -4.71
C GLY A 205 9.73 -10.82 -3.54
N GLY A 206 9.09 -10.98 -2.38
CA GLY A 206 9.50 -10.34 -1.13
C GLY A 206 10.54 -11.14 -0.36
N THR A 207 10.97 -10.61 0.79
CA THR A 207 12.01 -11.20 1.64
C THR A 207 11.52 -12.35 2.51
N GLY A 208 10.20 -12.54 2.62
CA GLY A 208 9.61 -13.64 3.38
C GLY A 208 9.60 -13.40 4.90
N ILE A 209 9.67 -12.14 5.36
CA ILE A 209 9.53 -11.85 6.79
C ILE A 209 8.10 -12.17 7.22
N VAL A 210 7.97 -13.07 8.19
CA VAL A 210 6.68 -13.58 8.69
C VAL A 210 6.42 -13.13 10.12
N ASN A 211 5.17 -12.74 10.38
CA ASN A 211 4.61 -12.59 11.71
C ASN A 211 3.67 -13.77 12.02
N PRO A 212 3.26 -13.96 13.28
CA PRO A 212 2.15 -14.84 13.58
C PRO A 212 0.93 -14.46 12.75
N LYS A 213 0.33 -15.44 12.08
CA LYS A 213 -0.84 -15.23 11.20
C LYS A 213 -1.99 -14.48 11.88
N VAL A 214 -2.10 -14.60 13.21
CA VAL A 214 -3.04 -13.85 14.02
C VAL A 214 -2.27 -13.15 15.14
N LEU A 215 -2.39 -11.83 15.18
CA LEU A 215 -1.88 -10.97 16.24
C LEU A 215 -3.02 -10.63 17.20
N THR A 216 -2.73 -10.59 18.50
CA THR A 216 -3.71 -10.19 19.52
C THR A 216 -3.35 -8.80 20.03
N ALA A 217 -4.30 -7.88 19.94
CA ALA A 217 -4.14 -6.54 20.48
C ALA A 217 -4.06 -6.56 22.00
N LYS A 218 -3.12 -5.80 22.55
CA LYS A 218 -2.91 -5.62 23.99
C LYS A 218 -3.23 -4.18 24.38
N GLU A 219 -3.64 -3.98 25.63
CA GLU A 219 -3.86 -2.64 26.21
C GLU A 219 -2.51 -2.00 26.55
N GLU A 220 -1.78 -1.62 25.50
CA GLU A 220 -0.46 -1.00 25.56
C GLU A 220 -0.51 0.24 24.64
N PRO A 221 -0.66 1.46 25.20
CA PRO A 221 -0.92 2.65 24.39
C PRO A 221 0.20 2.98 23.40
N CYS A 222 -0.17 3.25 22.15
CA CYS A 222 0.73 3.56 21.04
C CYS A 222 -0.02 4.37 19.95
N ASP A 223 0.66 5.28 19.25
CA ASP A 223 0.07 6.13 18.19
C ASP A 223 -1.24 6.84 18.61
N GLY A 224 -1.34 7.26 19.89
CA GLY A 224 -2.55 7.88 20.43
C GLY A 224 -3.75 6.93 20.60
N ARG A 225 -3.53 5.61 20.53
CA ARG A 225 -4.53 4.55 20.73
C ARG A 225 -4.30 3.83 22.05
N ASN A 226 -5.37 3.29 22.63
CA ASN A 226 -5.32 2.52 23.88
C ASN A 226 -4.77 1.09 23.68
N TYR A 227 -4.90 0.56 22.46
CA TYR A 227 -4.50 -0.79 22.12
C TYR A 227 -3.45 -0.78 21.02
N SER A 228 -2.58 -1.78 21.02
CA SER A 228 -1.56 -1.98 20.00
C SER A 228 -1.34 -3.45 19.69
N ILE A 229 -0.76 -3.71 18.51
CA ILE A 229 -0.18 -5.00 18.13
C ILE A 229 1.34 -4.86 18.07
N ARG A 230 2.06 -5.94 18.39
CA ARG A 230 3.51 -6.01 18.25
C ARG A 230 3.87 -6.91 17.08
N MET A 231 4.67 -6.40 16.14
CA MET A 231 5.07 -7.15 14.94
C MET A 231 6.35 -6.58 14.33
N THR A 232 6.97 -7.37 13.46
CA THR A 232 8.03 -6.90 12.57
C THR A 232 7.40 -6.43 11.25
N LEU A 233 7.59 -5.16 10.88
CA LEU A 233 7.13 -4.63 9.59
C LEU A 233 8.24 -4.77 8.55
N PRO A 234 8.04 -5.55 7.46
CA PRO A 234 9.08 -5.80 6.47
C PRO A 234 9.57 -4.52 5.76
N PRO A 235 10.77 -4.51 5.17
CA PRO A 235 11.28 -3.37 4.42
C PRO A 235 10.46 -3.19 3.12
N LEU A 236 10.22 -1.95 2.70
CA LEU A 236 9.51 -1.64 1.45
C LEU A 236 8.28 -2.54 1.27
N SER A 237 7.32 -2.42 2.19
CA SER A 237 6.20 -3.34 2.25
C SER A 237 4.87 -2.69 2.64
N VAL A 238 3.78 -3.39 2.29
CA VAL A 238 2.45 -3.20 2.84
C VAL A 238 1.98 -4.54 3.39
N THR A 239 1.59 -4.55 4.67
CA THR A 239 0.95 -5.69 5.32
C THR A 239 -0.49 -5.32 5.65
N ILE A 240 -1.41 -6.25 5.42
CA ILE A 240 -2.86 -6.04 5.53
C ILE A 240 -3.44 -7.09 6.47
N TYR A 241 -4.16 -6.62 7.47
CA TYR A 241 -4.80 -7.45 8.48
C TYR A 241 -6.31 -7.27 8.46
N GLU A 242 -7.08 -8.36 8.51
CA GLU A 242 -8.51 -8.31 8.78
C GLU A 242 -8.77 -8.30 10.29
N TYR A 243 -9.77 -7.54 10.72
CA TYR A 243 -10.27 -7.53 12.09
C TYR A 243 -11.77 -7.24 12.14
N ASP A 244 -12.41 -7.61 13.25
CA ASP A 244 -13.77 -7.20 13.57
C ASP A 244 -13.72 -6.08 14.61
N TYR A 245 -14.33 -4.95 14.29
CA TYR A 245 -14.42 -3.80 15.18
C TYR A 245 -15.26 -4.15 16.42
N LYS A 246 -14.75 -3.75 17.59
CA LYS A 246 -15.42 -3.88 18.87
C LYS A 246 -15.38 -2.54 19.58
N GLU A 247 -16.52 -2.05 20.03
CA GLU A 247 -16.56 -0.87 20.89
C GLU A 247 -15.82 -1.15 22.20
N ASN A 248 -15.06 -0.16 22.65
CA ASN A 248 -14.45 -0.20 23.98
C ASN A 248 -15.57 -0.14 25.03
N LYS A 249 -15.65 -1.17 25.88
CA LYS A 249 -16.56 -1.18 27.03
C LYS A 249 -16.01 -0.33 28.17
#